data_AF-A0A6J8FI46-F1
#
_entry.id   AF-A0A6J8FI46-F1
#
_cell.length_a   1.000
_cell.length_b   1.000
_cell.length_c   1.000
_cell.angle_alpha   90.00
_cell.angle_beta   90.00
_cell.angle_gamma   90.00
#
_symmetry.space_group_name_H-M   'P 1'
#
loop_
_entity.id
_entity.type
_entity.pdbx_description
1 polymer ?
#
loop_
_entity_poly.entity_id
_entity_poly.type
_entity_poly.pdbx_seq_one_letter_code
_entity_poly.pdbx_strand_id
1 'polypeptide(L)'
;MATVPQQVPLSNTNRRAQREWVLKIKETSNMLYRSAAQAQRNFDQYLTAMEYVGALYKDYGELLSAAQNSFLNVQPDVEGVDDVKNICSRLHISIHRWEHSEELYAVRNQLHQQTQMLKARSDHSSRVLQECVQRDELIKMHTEKSALLATNLRKQSSEVDKLQKECDKLHRKIAKRSEVAQKDLDSMAVKSTAAILSLTSQFFKVMHKNGAFIADRFSPDRAGVGEHDLDTASDDPVMVL
;
A
#
# COMPACT_ATOMS: atom_id res chain seq x y z
N MET A 1 21.20 -31.65 34.85
CA MET A 1 21.68 -31.35 33.49
C MET A 1 20.46 -31.06 32.63
N ALA A 2 20.28 -29.82 32.16
CA ALA A 2 19.15 -29.48 31.30
C ALA A 2 19.46 -29.97 29.88
N THR A 3 18.69 -30.92 29.40
CA THR A 3 18.69 -31.39 28.02
C THR A 3 18.24 -30.25 27.12
N VAL A 4 19.16 -29.71 26.31
CA VAL A 4 18.83 -28.79 25.22
C VAL A 4 17.88 -29.54 24.30
N PRO A 5 16.68 -29.02 23.99
CA PRO A 5 15.76 -29.70 23.08
C PRO A 5 16.48 -29.85 21.73
N GLN A 6 16.77 -31.09 21.36
CA GLN A 6 17.26 -31.43 20.03
C GLN A 6 16.15 -31.06 19.05
N GLN A 7 16.27 -29.89 18.43
CA GLN A 7 15.45 -29.56 17.28
C GLN A 7 15.69 -30.63 16.21
N VAL A 8 14.64 -31.38 15.88
CA VAL A 8 14.66 -32.34 14.77
C VAL A 8 15.10 -31.58 13.52
N PRO A 9 16.20 -31.98 12.86
CA PRO A 9 16.65 -31.31 11.65
C PRO A 9 15.54 -31.32 10.61
N LEU A 10 15.10 -30.14 10.17
CA LEU A 10 14.11 -30.01 9.10
C LEU A 10 14.59 -30.78 7.86
N SER A 11 13.72 -31.62 7.29
CA SER A 11 14.02 -32.32 6.04
C SER A 11 14.33 -31.32 4.91
N ASN A 12 15.11 -31.76 3.91
CA ASN A 12 15.42 -30.91 2.75
C ASN A 12 14.15 -30.38 2.07
N THR A 13 13.11 -31.21 1.98
CA THR A 13 11.80 -30.86 1.42
C THR A 13 11.12 -29.75 2.23
N ASN A 14 11.10 -29.86 3.56
CA ASN A 14 10.48 -28.85 4.42
C ASN A 14 11.21 -27.51 4.35
N ARG A 15 12.55 -27.52 4.29
CA ARG A 15 13.34 -26.29 4.17
C ARG A 15 13.11 -25.60 2.84
N ARG A 16 13.02 -26.37 1.75
CA ARG A 16 12.67 -25.85 0.42
C ARG A 16 11.29 -25.20 0.43
N ALA A 17 10.29 -25.89 0.96
CA ALA A 17 8.92 -25.37 1.05
C ALA A 17 8.85 -24.07 1.88
N GLN A 18 9.56 -24.00 3.02
CA GLN A 18 9.68 -22.77 3.81
C GLN A 18 10.25 -21.62 2.99
N ARG A 19 11.34 -21.86 2.25
CA ARG A 19 11.98 -20.83 1.43
C ARG A 19 11.07 -20.34 0.30
N GLU A 20 10.40 -21.25 -0.40
CA GLU A 20 9.44 -20.92 -1.47
C GLU A 20 8.26 -20.11 -0.91
N TRP A 21 7.75 -20.48 0.26
CA TRP A 21 6.68 -19.75 0.95
C TRP A 21 7.10 -18.33 1.35
N VAL A 22 8.28 -18.16 1.96
CA VAL A 22 8.81 -16.83 2.32
C VAL A 22 9.01 -15.97 1.08
N LEU A 23 9.55 -16.55 0.00
CA LEU A 23 9.74 -15.85 -1.25
C LEU A 23 8.40 -15.34 -1.80
N LYS A 24 7.36 -16.18 -1.78
CA LYS A 24 6.03 -15.79 -2.25
C LYS A 24 5.41 -14.67 -1.41
N ILE A 25 5.58 -14.72 -0.09
CA ILE A 25 5.12 -13.64 0.81
C ILE A 25 5.85 -12.34 0.54
N LYS A 26 7.17 -12.40 0.32
CA LYS A 26 7.98 -11.23 -0.02
C LYS A 26 7.51 -10.59 -1.32
N GLU A 27 7.35 -11.39 -2.37
CA GLU A 27 6.84 -10.91 -3.67
C GLU A 27 5.48 -10.23 -3.52
N THR A 28 4.54 -10.89 -2.83
CA THR A 28 3.19 -10.38 -2.61
C THR A 28 3.21 -9.08 -1.80
N SER A 29 3.98 -9.03 -0.71
CA SER A 29 4.10 -7.85 0.16
C SER A 29 4.69 -6.66 -0.60
N ASN A 30 5.71 -6.90 -1.43
CA ASN A 30 6.32 -5.87 -2.27
C ASN A 30 5.35 -5.33 -3.33
N MET A 31 4.57 -6.21 -3.97
CA MET A 31 3.54 -5.81 -4.93
C MET A 31 2.43 -4.97 -4.27
N LEU A 32 1.97 -5.39 -3.08
CA LEU A 32 1.00 -4.62 -2.29
C LEU A 32 1.56 -3.25 -1.89
N TYR A 33 2.80 -3.20 -1.40
CA TYR A 33 3.47 -1.95 -1.07
C TYR A 33 3.55 -1.00 -2.26
N ARG A 34 4.01 -1.48 -3.43
CA ARG A 34 4.09 -0.66 -4.65
C ARG A 34 2.72 -0.15 -5.09
N SER A 35 1.70 -1.01 -5.00
CA SER A 35 0.33 -0.65 -5.37
C SER A 35 -0.24 0.42 -4.43
N ALA A 36 -0.01 0.29 -3.12
CA ALA A 36 -0.42 1.29 -2.13
C ALA A 36 0.30 2.64 -2.35
N ALA A 37 1.62 2.60 -2.61
CA ALA A 37 2.39 3.80 -2.92
C ALA A 37 1.90 4.49 -4.22
N GLN A 38 1.53 3.71 -5.24
CA GLN A 38 0.95 4.25 -6.47
C GLN A 38 -0.44 4.85 -6.21
N ALA A 39 -1.30 4.18 -5.43
CA ALA A 39 -2.60 4.68 -5.06
C ALA A 39 -2.49 6.01 -4.29
N GLN A 40 -1.53 6.13 -3.37
CA GLN A 40 -1.25 7.37 -2.67
C GLN A 40 -0.88 8.51 -3.63
N ARG A 41 0.02 8.26 -4.60
CA ARG A 41 0.39 9.26 -5.61
C ARG A 41 -0.78 9.69 -6.49
N ASN A 42 -1.57 8.72 -6.98
CA ASN A 42 -2.75 9.01 -7.79
C ASN A 42 -3.77 9.83 -7.00
N PHE A 43 -3.92 9.54 -5.70
CA PHE A 43 -4.80 10.30 -4.82
C PHE A 43 -4.29 11.73 -4.62
N ASP A 44 -3.00 11.93 -4.34
CA ASP A 44 -2.41 13.27 -4.23
C ASP A 44 -2.56 14.06 -5.55
N GLN A 45 -2.38 13.42 -6.71
CA GLN A 45 -2.62 14.04 -8.02
C GLN A 45 -4.08 14.46 -8.23
N TYR A 46 -5.03 13.62 -7.83
CA TYR A 46 -6.45 13.94 -7.86
C TYR A 46 -6.77 15.15 -6.98
N LEU A 47 -6.17 15.27 -5.79
CA LEU A 47 -6.34 16.43 -4.93
C LEU A 47 -5.82 17.71 -5.58
N THR A 48 -4.64 17.69 -6.19
CA THR A 48 -4.11 18.85 -6.93
C THR A 48 -5.02 19.26 -8.09
N ALA A 49 -5.62 18.29 -8.80
CA ALA A 49 -6.57 18.59 -9.86
C ALA A 49 -7.85 19.23 -9.33
N MET A 50 -8.35 18.75 -8.18
CA MET A 50 -9.53 19.32 -7.53
C MET A 50 -9.29 20.75 -7.01
N GLU A 51 -8.11 21.02 -6.46
CA GLU A 51 -7.69 22.37 -6.05
C GLU A 51 -7.70 23.34 -7.24
N TYR A 52 -7.17 22.89 -8.38
CA TYR A 52 -7.18 23.67 -9.62
C TYR A 52 -8.61 23.95 -10.11
N VAL A 53 -9.50 22.94 -10.07
CA VAL A 53 -10.92 23.13 -10.40
C VAL A 53 -11.59 24.11 -9.44
N GLY A 54 -11.27 24.05 -8.15
CA GLY A 54 -11.73 25.02 -7.15
C GLY A 54 -11.30 26.45 -7.47
N ALA A 55 -10.05 26.65 -7.93
CA ALA A 55 -9.56 27.95 -8.39
C ALA A 55 -10.29 28.42 -9.65
N LEU A 56 -10.52 27.54 -10.63
CA LEU A 56 -11.26 27.87 -11.85
C LEU A 56 -12.69 28.34 -11.55
N TYR A 57 -13.41 27.70 -10.63
CA TYR A 57 -14.75 28.15 -10.24
C TYR A 57 -14.74 29.55 -9.62
N LYS A 58 -13.72 29.84 -8.80
CA LYS A 58 -13.55 31.17 -8.21
C LYS A 58 -13.27 32.22 -9.29
N ASP A 59 -12.28 31.97 -10.12
CA ASP A 59 -11.85 32.90 -11.18
C ASP A 59 -13.00 33.16 -12.16
N TYR A 60 -13.77 32.12 -12.52
CA TYR A 60 -14.93 32.27 -13.39
C TYR A 60 -16.04 33.13 -12.76
N GLY A 61 -16.33 32.95 -11.46
CA GLY A 61 -17.27 33.81 -10.73
C GLY A 61 -16.81 35.27 -10.65
N GLU A 62 -15.51 35.51 -10.50
CA GLU A 62 -14.91 36.85 -10.53
C GLU A 62 -15.01 37.49 -11.93
N LEU A 63 -14.76 36.72 -12.99
CA LEU A 63 -14.91 37.16 -14.38
C LEU A 63 -16.36 37.55 -14.71
N LEU A 64 -17.34 36.73 -14.30
CA LEU A 64 -18.77 37.07 -14.44
C LEU A 64 -19.13 38.36 -13.70
N SER A 65 -18.48 38.61 -12.55
CA SER A 65 -18.67 39.84 -11.78
C SER A 65 -18.05 41.06 -12.45
N ALA A 66 -16.89 40.90 -13.06
CA ALA A 66 -16.23 41.93 -13.85
C ALA A 66 -17.00 42.23 -15.15
N ALA A 67 -17.57 41.22 -15.82
CA ALA A 67 -18.33 41.38 -17.06
C ALA A 67 -19.63 42.21 -16.89
N GLN A 68 -20.27 42.11 -15.71
CA GLN A 68 -21.42 42.94 -15.35
C GLN A 68 -21.05 44.36 -14.87
N ASN A 69 -19.76 44.69 -14.81
CA ASN A 69 -19.33 46.02 -14.40
C ASN A 69 -19.76 47.05 -15.45
N SER A 70 -20.52 48.06 -15.02
CA SER A 70 -21.11 49.11 -15.86
C SER A 70 -20.09 49.89 -16.69
N PHE A 71 -18.81 49.85 -16.32
CA PHE A 71 -17.72 50.49 -17.04
C PHE A 71 -17.27 49.73 -18.29
N LEU A 72 -17.39 48.40 -18.31
CA LEU A 72 -16.92 47.54 -19.40
C LEU A 72 -17.96 47.44 -20.54
N ASN A 73 -19.24 47.68 -20.26
CA ASN A 73 -20.33 47.76 -21.25
C ASN A 73 -20.42 46.52 -22.17
N VAL A 74 -20.05 45.33 -21.67
CA VAL A 74 -19.86 44.12 -22.49
C VAL A 74 -21.15 43.34 -22.71
N GLN A 75 -22.15 43.36 -21.81
CA GLN A 75 -23.47 42.79 -22.10
C GLN A 75 -24.63 43.52 -21.37
N PRO A 76 -25.83 43.59 -21.98
CA PRO A 76 -27.08 43.85 -21.26
C PRO A 76 -27.34 42.73 -20.25
N ASP A 77 -28.18 42.96 -19.23
CA ASP A 77 -28.59 41.97 -18.22
C ASP A 77 -28.81 40.58 -18.84
N VAL A 78 -27.79 39.72 -18.74
CA VAL A 78 -27.92 38.33 -19.18
C VAL A 78 -28.63 37.58 -18.07
N GLU A 79 -29.85 37.15 -18.38
CA GLU A 79 -30.70 36.38 -17.50
C GLU A 79 -29.95 35.13 -16.99
N GLY A 80 -29.95 34.90 -15.68
CA GLY A 80 -29.30 33.75 -15.05
C GLY A 80 -27.82 33.91 -14.68
N VAL A 81 -27.15 35.05 -14.96
CA VAL A 81 -25.73 35.23 -14.57
C VAL A 81 -25.53 35.18 -13.05
N ASP A 82 -26.46 35.73 -12.28
CA ASP A 82 -26.37 35.67 -10.81
C ASP A 82 -26.53 34.24 -10.29
N ASP A 83 -27.34 33.41 -10.95
CA ASP A 83 -27.46 31.99 -10.62
C ASP A 83 -26.17 31.23 -10.90
N VAL A 84 -25.54 31.47 -12.06
CA VAL A 84 -24.25 30.87 -12.41
C VAL A 84 -23.15 31.30 -11.43
N LYS A 85 -23.09 32.58 -11.05
CA LYS A 85 -22.17 33.05 -10.00
C LYS A 85 -22.39 32.35 -8.66
N ASN A 86 -23.66 32.21 -8.27
CA ASN A 86 -24.03 31.52 -7.04
C ASN A 86 -23.67 30.03 -7.09
N ILE A 87 -23.82 29.37 -8.24
CA ILE A 87 -23.39 27.98 -8.46
C ILE A 87 -21.87 27.86 -8.34
N CYS A 88 -21.10 28.69 -9.06
CA CYS A 88 -19.64 28.67 -9.00
C CYS A 88 -19.11 28.94 -7.59
N SER A 89 -19.71 29.89 -6.88
CA SER A 89 -19.36 30.19 -5.48
C SER A 89 -19.65 29.00 -4.56
N ARG A 90 -20.82 28.35 -4.71
CA ARG A 90 -21.17 27.14 -3.96
C ARG A 90 -20.21 25.98 -4.24
N LEU A 91 -19.86 25.74 -5.50
CA LEU A 91 -18.92 24.69 -5.90
C LEU A 91 -17.51 24.95 -5.37
N HIS A 92 -17.00 26.19 -5.48
CA HIS A 92 -15.72 26.58 -4.89
C HIS A 92 -15.69 26.34 -3.37
N ILE A 93 -16.73 26.78 -2.65
CA ILE A 93 -16.84 26.57 -1.20
C ILE A 93 -16.93 25.09 -0.85
N SER A 94 -17.66 24.28 -1.63
CA SER A 94 -17.75 22.83 -1.43
C SER A 94 -16.39 22.13 -1.61
N ILE A 95 -15.63 22.48 -2.65
CA ILE A 95 -14.26 21.98 -2.86
C ILE A 95 -13.37 22.37 -1.68
N HIS A 96 -13.33 23.66 -1.34
CA HIS A 96 -12.49 24.15 -0.24
C HIS A 96 -12.84 23.49 1.10
N ARG A 97 -14.14 23.28 1.41
CA ARG A 97 -14.57 22.59 2.64
C ARG A 97 -14.19 21.12 2.64
N TRP A 98 -14.29 20.45 1.50
CA TRP A 98 -13.88 19.06 1.36
C TRP A 98 -12.36 18.89 1.49
N GLU A 99 -11.57 19.79 0.89
CA GLU A 99 -10.09 19.81 1.02
C GLU A 99 -9.62 19.92 2.48
N HIS A 100 -10.41 20.60 3.31
CA HIS A 100 -10.13 20.80 4.73
C HIS A 100 -10.97 19.88 5.64
N SER A 101 -11.65 18.88 5.07
CA SER A 101 -12.51 17.96 5.83
C SER A 101 -11.73 16.90 6.57
N GLU A 102 -12.24 16.49 7.74
CA GLU A 102 -11.66 15.39 8.51
C GLU A 102 -11.70 14.07 7.72
N GLU A 103 -12.72 13.88 6.90
CA GLU A 103 -12.90 12.71 6.04
C GLU A 103 -11.77 12.58 5.01
N LEU A 104 -11.39 13.69 4.37
CA LEU A 104 -10.28 13.69 3.41
C LEU A 104 -8.94 13.43 4.12
N TYR A 105 -8.69 14.09 5.24
CA TYR A 105 -7.48 13.83 6.03
C TYR A 105 -7.41 12.39 6.51
N ALA A 106 -8.54 11.78 6.88
CA ALA A 106 -8.60 10.38 7.25
C ALA A 106 -8.20 9.45 6.09
N VAL A 107 -8.68 9.71 4.86
CA VAL A 107 -8.28 8.92 3.68
C VAL A 107 -6.78 9.03 3.44
N ARG A 108 -6.24 10.25 3.45
CA ARG A 108 -4.82 10.51 3.22
C ARG A 108 -3.94 9.84 4.27
N ASN A 109 -4.31 9.96 5.55
CA ASN A 109 -3.60 9.32 6.66
C ASN A 109 -3.67 7.80 6.57
N GLN A 110 -4.83 7.23 6.22
CA GLN A 110 -4.97 5.77 6.10
C GLN A 110 -4.13 5.21 4.94
N LEU A 111 -4.09 5.88 3.78
CA LEU A 111 -3.22 5.50 2.66
C LEU A 111 -1.73 5.55 3.04
N HIS A 112 -1.34 6.58 3.78
CA HIS A 112 0.03 6.72 4.28
C HIS A 112 0.40 5.59 5.24
N GLN A 113 -0.45 5.33 6.25
CA GLN A 113 -0.24 4.27 7.23
C GLN A 113 -0.18 2.88 6.58
N GLN A 114 -1.10 2.59 5.65
CA GLN A 114 -1.06 1.34 4.88
C GLN A 114 0.24 1.17 4.12
N THR A 115 0.69 2.21 3.42
CA THR A 115 1.94 2.19 2.65
C THR A 115 3.14 1.91 3.54
N GLN A 116 3.23 2.57 4.70
CA GLN A 116 4.31 2.34 5.66
C GLN A 116 4.29 0.91 6.24
N MET A 117 3.11 0.42 6.63
CA MET A 117 2.97 -0.92 7.19
C MET A 117 3.30 -2.02 6.17
N LEU A 118 2.88 -1.85 4.92
CA LEU A 118 3.21 -2.79 3.84
C LEU A 118 4.70 -2.76 3.52
N LYS A 119 5.35 -1.60 3.56
CA LYS A 119 6.82 -1.48 3.44
C LYS A 119 7.54 -2.26 4.53
N ALA A 120 7.19 -2.01 5.80
CA ALA A 120 7.81 -2.69 6.94
C ALA A 120 7.67 -4.22 6.87
N ARG A 121 6.56 -4.72 6.29
CA ARG A 121 6.34 -6.15 6.06
C ARG A 121 7.18 -6.71 4.92
N SER A 122 7.27 -5.98 3.81
CA SER A 122 8.20 -6.31 2.73
C SER A 122 9.64 -6.41 3.25
N ASP A 123 10.06 -5.48 4.09
CA ASP A 123 11.40 -5.49 4.70
C ASP A 123 11.58 -6.67 5.67
N HIS A 124 10.57 -6.98 6.49
CA HIS A 124 10.60 -8.12 7.39
C HIS A 124 10.73 -9.45 6.62
N SER A 125 9.89 -9.67 5.60
CA SER A 125 9.95 -10.88 4.77
C SER A 125 11.29 -11.04 4.04
N SER A 126 11.93 -9.93 3.66
CA SER A 126 13.27 -9.94 3.09
C SER A 126 14.33 -10.40 4.08
N ARG A 127 14.24 -9.98 5.36
CA ARG A 127 15.12 -10.47 6.43
C ARG A 127 14.92 -11.96 6.68
N VAL A 128 13.67 -12.43 6.75
CA VAL A 128 13.38 -13.87 6.95
C VAL A 128 13.97 -14.70 5.81
N LEU A 129 13.84 -14.23 4.56
CA LEU A 129 14.41 -14.93 3.40
C LEU A 129 15.94 -15.03 3.50
N GLN A 130 16.60 -13.97 3.94
CA GLN A 130 18.05 -13.95 4.13
C GLN A 130 18.50 -14.96 5.20
N GLU A 131 17.76 -15.07 6.31
CA GLU A 131 18.04 -16.07 7.35
C GLU A 131 17.86 -17.50 6.83
N CYS A 132 16.84 -17.76 5.99
CA CYS A 132 16.68 -19.06 5.32
C CYS A 132 17.87 -19.39 4.40
N VAL A 133 18.34 -18.43 3.60
CA VAL A 133 19.49 -18.62 2.71
C VAL A 133 20.76 -18.91 3.49
N GLN A 134 21.07 -18.11 4.52
CA GLN A 134 22.24 -18.31 5.37
C GLN A 134 22.21 -19.66 6.10
N ARG A 135 21.04 -20.10 6.57
CA ARG A 135 20.84 -21.42 7.16
C ARG A 135 21.19 -22.53 6.16
N ASP A 136 20.71 -22.43 4.93
CA ASP A 136 20.96 -23.43 3.88
C ASP A 136 22.45 -23.49 3.49
N GLU A 137 23.15 -22.36 3.44
CA GLU A 137 24.60 -22.29 3.22
C GLU A 137 25.39 -22.97 4.34
N LEU A 138 25.02 -22.73 5.61
CA LEU A 138 25.64 -23.37 6.75
C LEU A 138 25.44 -24.90 6.72
N ILE A 139 24.25 -25.36 6.35
CA ILE A 139 23.95 -26.79 6.21
C ILE A 139 24.82 -27.40 5.12
N LYS A 140 24.95 -26.76 3.95
CA LYS A 140 25.81 -27.22 2.87
C LYS A 140 27.26 -27.39 3.34
N MET A 141 27.82 -26.37 3.99
CA MET A 141 29.18 -26.44 4.54
C MET A 141 29.34 -27.55 5.59
N HIS A 142 28.34 -27.74 6.45
CA HIS A 142 28.35 -28.81 7.44
C HIS A 142 28.35 -30.19 6.78
N THR A 143 27.54 -30.40 5.73
CA THR A 143 27.50 -31.66 4.98
C THR A 143 28.83 -31.95 4.31
N GLU A 144 29.45 -30.96 3.65
CA GLU A 144 30.76 -31.11 3.01
C GLU A 144 31.86 -31.47 4.01
N LYS A 145 31.91 -30.76 5.16
CA LYS A 145 32.88 -31.02 6.22
C LYS A 145 32.66 -32.37 6.91
N SER A 146 31.40 -32.77 7.11
CA SER A 146 31.06 -34.09 7.67
C SER A 146 31.49 -35.23 6.74
N ALA A 147 31.32 -35.06 5.42
CA ALA A 147 31.78 -36.05 4.44
C ALA A 147 33.31 -36.15 4.40
N LEU A 148 34.02 -35.02 4.50
CA LEU A 148 35.48 -34.98 4.58
C LEU A 148 35.99 -35.65 5.87
N LEU A 149 35.37 -35.35 7.01
CA LEU A 149 35.65 -35.99 8.30
C LEU A 149 35.47 -37.51 8.21
N ALA A 150 34.36 -37.99 7.65
CA ALA A 150 34.12 -39.42 7.46
C ALA A 150 35.19 -40.09 6.59
N THR A 151 35.66 -39.38 5.55
CA THR A 151 36.75 -39.86 4.68
C THR A 151 38.09 -39.91 5.42
N ASN A 152 38.41 -38.89 6.21
CA ASN A 152 39.65 -38.80 6.97
C ASN A 152 39.69 -39.77 8.16
N LEU A 153 38.56 -40.05 8.79
CA LEU A 153 38.39 -41.10 9.80
C LEU A 153 38.71 -42.48 9.22
N ARG A 154 38.21 -42.79 8.02
CA ARG A 154 38.55 -44.04 7.31
C ARG A 154 40.04 -44.16 6.99
N LYS A 155 40.73 -43.04 6.80
CA LYS A 155 42.17 -42.95 6.51
C LYS A 155 43.05 -42.77 7.76
N GLN A 156 42.48 -42.74 8.96
CA GLN A 156 43.18 -42.46 10.23
C GLN A 156 44.07 -41.20 10.17
N SER A 157 43.58 -40.14 9.53
CA SER A 157 44.32 -38.88 9.37
C SER A 157 44.40 -38.09 10.69
N SER A 158 45.52 -37.40 10.91
CA SER A 158 45.72 -36.50 12.07
C SER A 158 44.84 -35.24 12.06
N GLU A 159 44.12 -34.98 10.96
CA GLU A 159 43.23 -33.82 10.82
C GLU A 159 41.82 -34.04 11.40
N VAL A 160 41.49 -35.27 11.82
CA VAL A 160 40.16 -35.66 12.31
C VAL A 160 39.67 -34.75 13.44
N ASP A 161 40.50 -34.49 14.45
CA ASP A 161 40.11 -33.66 15.60
C ASP A 161 39.78 -32.21 15.22
N LYS A 162 40.48 -31.66 14.21
CA LYS A 162 40.21 -30.30 13.71
C LYS A 162 38.88 -30.27 12.97
N LEU A 163 38.63 -31.25 12.10
CA LEU A 163 37.39 -31.35 11.33
C LEU A 163 36.17 -31.63 12.22
N GLN A 164 36.32 -32.45 13.27
CA GLN A 164 35.26 -32.68 14.25
C GLN A 164 34.87 -31.38 14.96
N LYS A 165 35.85 -30.61 15.46
CA LYS A 165 35.59 -29.30 16.09
C LYS A 165 34.92 -28.31 15.14
N GLU A 166 35.27 -28.32 13.86
CA GLU A 166 34.61 -27.50 12.83
C GLU A 166 33.15 -27.93 12.60
N CYS A 167 32.89 -29.23 12.51
CA CYS A 167 31.52 -29.76 12.38
C CYS A 167 30.66 -29.38 13.60
N ASP A 168 31.16 -29.56 14.82
CA ASP A 168 30.45 -29.20 16.05
C ASP A 168 30.16 -27.69 16.14
N LYS A 169 31.07 -26.86 15.62
CA LYS A 169 30.88 -25.40 15.54
C LYS A 169 29.81 -25.05 14.51
N LEU A 170 29.82 -25.67 13.34
CA LEU A 170 28.80 -25.47 12.30
C LEU A 170 27.44 -25.96 12.78
N HIS A 171 27.37 -27.10 13.46
CA HIS A 171 26.13 -27.65 14.01
C HIS A 171 25.46 -26.66 14.98
N ARG A 172 26.23 -26.10 15.92
CA ARG A 172 25.74 -25.06 16.84
C ARG A 172 25.23 -23.81 16.12
N LYS A 173 25.92 -23.37 15.06
CA LYS A 173 25.47 -22.22 14.23
C LYS A 173 24.17 -22.52 13.49
N ILE A 174 24.04 -23.72 12.91
CA ILE A 174 22.82 -24.17 12.21
C ILE A 174 21.65 -24.19 13.17
N ALA A 175 21.80 -24.75 14.38
CA ALA A 175 20.74 -24.80 15.38
C ALA A 175 20.23 -23.39 15.72
N LYS A 176 21.15 -22.47 16.05
CA LYS A 176 20.79 -21.09 16.38
C LYS A 176 20.07 -20.37 15.23
N ARG A 177 20.56 -20.51 13.99
CA ARG A 177 19.94 -19.88 12.81
C ARG A 177 18.60 -20.51 12.45
N SER A 178 18.44 -21.81 12.66
CA SER A 178 17.18 -22.52 12.42
C SER A 178 16.09 -22.08 13.41
N GLU A 179 16.44 -21.90 14.68
CA GLU A 179 15.54 -21.37 15.70
C GLU A 179 15.06 -19.95 15.36
N VAL A 180 15.99 -19.05 15.00
CA VAL A 180 15.66 -17.68 14.60
C VAL A 180 14.75 -17.67 13.37
N ALA A 181 15.11 -18.42 12.32
CA ALA A 181 14.31 -18.50 11.11
C ALA A 181 12.90 -19.05 11.38
N GLN A 182 12.76 -20.08 12.22
CA GLN A 182 11.45 -20.66 12.57
C GLN A 182 10.59 -19.67 13.35
N LYS A 183 11.17 -18.99 14.35
CA LYS A 183 10.46 -17.96 15.12
C LYS A 183 9.97 -16.81 14.23
N ASP A 184 10.81 -16.38 13.30
CA ASP A 184 10.49 -15.31 12.37
C ASP A 184 9.41 -15.74 11.36
N LEU A 185 9.48 -16.98 10.85
CA LEU A 185 8.45 -17.60 10.02
C LEU A 185 7.09 -17.63 10.72
N ASP A 186 7.05 -18.10 11.97
CA ASP A 186 5.81 -18.23 12.74
C ASP A 186 5.20 -16.84 13.03
N SER A 187 6.04 -15.87 13.40
CA SER A 187 5.63 -14.47 13.56
C SER A 187 5.07 -13.88 12.26
N MET A 188 5.70 -14.18 11.12
CA MET A 188 5.25 -13.71 9.81
C MET A 188 3.92 -14.35 9.41
N ALA A 189 3.71 -15.64 9.66
CA ALA A 189 2.47 -16.35 9.30
C ALA A 189 1.24 -15.77 10.00
N VAL A 190 1.31 -15.61 11.32
CA VAL A 190 0.17 -15.16 12.14
C VAL A 190 -0.12 -13.68 11.90
N LYS A 191 0.92 -12.83 11.85
CA LYS A 191 0.73 -11.38 11.78
C LYS A 191 0.39 -10.91 10.37
N SER A 192 0.81 -11.64 9.33
CA SER A 192 0.65 -11.16 7.95
C SER A 192 -0.82 -11.07 7.53
N THR A 193 -1.57 -12.16 7.63
CA THR A 193 -2.95 -12.22 7.13
C THR A 193 -3.89 -11.32 7.92
N ALA A 194 -3.84 -11.38 9.26
CA ALA A 194 -4.74 -10.62 10.13
C ALA A 194 -4.60 -9.10 9.93
N ALA A 195 -3.36 -8.59 9.84
CA ALA A 195 -3.20 -7.14 9.69
C ALA A 195 -3.45 -6.65 8.27
N ILE A 196 -3.23 -7.46 7.22
CA ILE A 196 -3.63 -7.06 5.85
C ILE A 196 -5.15 -6.92 5.80
N LEU A 197 -5.90 -7.91 6.28
CA LEU A 197 -7.37 -7.85 6.31
C LEU A 197 -7.88 -6.67 7.14
N SER A 198 -7.28 -6.43 8.31
CA SER A 198 -7.63 -5.29 9.16
C SER A 198 -7.37 -3.95 8.45
N LEU A 199 -6.18 -3.78 7.84
CA LEU A 199 -5.83 -2.58 7.10
C LEU A 199 -6.77 -2.33 5.93
N THR A 200 -7.08 -3.36 5.15
CA THR A 200 -8.00 -3.27 4.01
C THR A 200 -9.40 -2.89 4.47
N SER A 201 -9.90 -3.51 5.54
CA SER A 201 -11.22 -3.19 6.12
C SER A 201 -11.31 -1.73 6.60
N GLN A 202 -10.30 -1.25 7.31
CA GLN A 202 -10.24 0.15 7.77
C GLN A 202 -10.23 1.13 6.60
N PHE A 203 -9.46 0.85 5.56
CA PHE A 203 -9.41 1.69 4.37
C PHE A 203 -10.74 1.76 3.64
N PHE A 204 -11.43 0.63 3.43
CA PHE A 204 -12.76 0.66 2.82
C PHE A 204 -13.77 1.48 3.63
N LYS A 205 -13.72 1.39 4.96
CA LYS A 205 -14.60 2.21 5.82
C LYS A 205 -14.33 3.70 5.64
N VAL A 206 -13.06 4.10 5.60
CA VAL A 206 -12.67 5.51 5.45
C VAL A 206 -13.03 6.02 4.05
N MET A 207 -12.76 5.24 3.01
CA MET A 207 -13.14 5.57 1.63
C MET A 207 -14.66 5.71 1.47
N HIS A 208 -15.44 4.81 2.06
CA HIS A 208 -16.90 4.88 2.02
C HIS A 208 -17.42 6.16 2.68
N LYS A 209 -16.89 6.53 3.85
CA LYS A 209 -17.25 7.78 4.53
C LYS A 209 -16.93 9.01 3.69
N ASN A 210 -15.73 9.08 3.11
CA ASN A 210 -15.36 10.17 2.22
C ASN A 210 -16.25 10.21 0.96
N GLY A 211 -16.57 9.06 0.36
CA GLY A 211 -17.48 8.98 -0.78
C GLY A 211 -18.89 9.48 -0.45
N ALA A 212 -19.44 9.09 0.70
CA ALA A 212 -20.72 9.60 1.18
C ALA A 212 -20.70 11.11 1.42
N PHE A 213 -19.61 11.63 2.00
CA PHE A 213 -19.41 13.07 2.20
C PHE A 213 -19.39 13.82 0.86
N ILE A 214 -18.65 13.32 -0.14
CA ILE A 214 -18.60 13.92 -1.47
C ILE A 214 -19.98 13.90 -2.13
N ALA A 215 -20.67 12.74 -2.11
CA ALA A 215 -22.01 12.62 -2.70
C ALA A 215 -23.01 13.62 -2.10
N ASP A 216 -22.93 13.88 -0.79
CA ASP A 216 -23.78 14.85 -0.10
C ASP A 216 -23.38 16.32 -0.36
N ARG A 217 -22.08 16.62 -0.53
CA ARG A 217 -21.58 18.00 -0.67
C ARG A 217 -21.55 18.51 -2.11
N PHE A 218 -21.50 17.60 -3.07
CA PHE A 218 -21.42 17.88 -4.50
C PHE A 218 -22.70 17.48 -5.26
N SER A 219 -23.80 17.19 -4.55
CA SER A 219 -25.07 16.91 -5.21
C SER A 219 -25.59 18.13 -6.00
N PRO A 220 -26.26 17.91 -7.16
CA PRO A 220 -26.86 18.98 -7.95
C PRO A 220 -27.78 19.88 -7.11
N ASP A 221 -28.63 19.29 -6.27
CA ASP A 221 -29.53 20.02 -5.37
C ASP A 221 -28.81 21.01 -4.46
N ARG A 222 -27.60 20.67 -3.97
CA ARG A 222 -26.80 21.56 -3.13
C ARG A 222 -26.01 22.58 -3.93
N ALA A 223 -25.64 22.25 -5.16
CA ALA A 223 -25.10 23.23 -6.10
C ALA A 223 -26.16 24.25 -6.54
N GLY A 224 -27.45 23.93 -6.35
CA GLY A 224 -28.58 24.74 -6.80
C GLY A 224 -28.92 24.51 -8.27
N VAL A 225 -28.62 23.31 -8.77
CA VAL A 225 -28.90 22.83 -10.13
C VAL A 225 -29.99 21.77 -10.00
N GLY A 226 -31.19 22.02 -10.53
CA GLY A 226 -32.31 21.08 -10.45
C GLY A 226 -32.21 19.94 -11.47
N GLU A 227 -33.03 18.90 -11.35
CA GLU A 227 -33.11 17.81 -12.35
C GLU A 227 -33.40 18.33 -13.77
N HIS A 228 -34.16 19.41 -13.90
CA HIS A 228 -34.48 20.06 -15.17
C HIS A 228 -33.30 20.80 -15.84
N ASP A 229 -32.26 21.16 -15.10
CA ASP A 229 -31.06 21.82 -15.64
C ASP A 229 -30.04 20.80 -16.20
N LEU A 230 -30.21 19.51 -15.86
CA LEU A 230 -29.35 18.40 -16.29
C LEU A 230 -29.91 17.67 -17.53
N ASP A 231 -31.18 17.88 -17.86
CA ASP A 231 -31.82 17.40 -19.10
C ASP A 231 -31.32 18.20 -20.32
N THR A 232 -30.05 17.99 -20.67
CA THR A 232 -29.56 18.27 -22.03
C THR A 232 -29.78 17.04 -22.91
N ALA A 233 -31.01 16.52 -22.92
CA ALA A 233 -31.47 15.65 -23.99
C ALA A 233 -31.68 16.52 -25.22
N SER A 234 -30.63 16.62 -26.04
CA SER A 234 -30.72 17.07 -27.42
C SER A 234 -31.66 16.12 -28.18
N ASP A 235 -32.94 16.45 -28.17
CA ASP A 235 -33.97 15.92 -29.06
C ASP A 235 -34.18 16.88 -30.23
N ASP A 236 -33.08 17.37 -30.81
CA ASP A 236 -33.12 17.97 -32.15
C ASP A 236 -32.93 16.84 -33.16
N PRO A 237 -33.97 16.46 -33.93
CA PRO A 237 -33.79 15.50 -35.00
C PRO A 237 -32.85 16.12 -36.02
N VAL A 238 -31.71 15.47 -36.25
CA VAL A 238 -30.85 15.74 -37.40
C VAL A 238 -31.70 15.54 -38.65
N MET A 239 -32.25 16.63 -39.19
CA MET A 239 -32.81 16.68 -40.53
C MET A 239 -31.66 16.43 -41.49
N VAL A 240 -31.56 15.19 -41.94
CA VAL A 240 -30.74 14.81 -43.08
C VAL A 240 -31.36 15.48 -44.32
N LEU A 241 -30.65 16.47 -44.86
CA LEU A 241 -30.75 16.90 -46.24
C LEU A 241 -29.50 16.44 -46.98
#